data_AF-A0A2N2EA67-F1
#
_entry.id   AF-A0A2N2EA67-F1
#
_cell.length_a   1.000
_cell.length_b   1.000
_cell.length_c   1.000
_cell.angle_alpha   90.00
_cell.angle_beta   90.00
_cell.angle_gamma   90.00
#
_symmetry.space_group_name_H-M   'P 1'
#
loop_
_entity.id
_entity.type
_entity.pdbx_description
1 polymer ?
#
loop_
_entity_poly.entity_id
_entity_poly.type
_entity_poly.pdbx_seq_one_letter_code
_entity_poly.pdbx_strand_id
1 'polypeptide(L)'
;MLKKAKKRISAFTLIELLVVIAIIGILATLAVVALQQARSRARDSKRVADIKQVHTALELFFNENNRYPTDDEWASGSIVSSSSGEVFMYNIPAAPTPSDGDCLEASNTYQYTQISGGVSYEISFCTGKQIANLLEGSKCLTPGGITDCDGQSGVPEETSGTFVDSRDSQTYAWIKIGNDTWMNDNLNYNGDFIVQQNQVPCVEDVVGWNYWSCQTDNNNQERSCFNNIEGNCSDYGGLYEWSETMSFPYQCNAAFFWDGESDDCGLGGSAYVIDAKHQGICPPGWHLPNNEELDDLSLNYNNHFLADFPGMFIYFWSAVPTQGYGPILAKYFSLDSGDNSYVNISETNKSLAANVRCVKD
;
A
#
# COMPACT_ATOMS: atom_id res chain seq x y z
N MET A 1 92.05 -4.11 -15.16
CA MET A 1 91.16 -4.85 -16.09
C MET A 1 89.82 -5.10 -15.41
N LEU A 2 88.78 -4.31 -15.72
CA LEU A 2 87.44 -4.48 -15.14
C LEU A 2 86.59 -5.36 -16.08
N LYS A 3 86.24 -6.57 -15.63
CA LYS A 3 85.33 -7.47 -16.35
C LYS A 3 83.90 -6.92 -16.25
N LYS A 4 83.36 -6.36 -17.35
CA LYS A 4 81.95 -5.96 -17.44
C LYS A 4 81.06 -7.20 -17.34
N ALA A 5 80.20 -7.26 -16.32
CA ALA A 5 79.17 -8.29 -16.20
C ALA A 5 78.12 -8.12 -17.30
N LYS A 6 77.95 -9.15 -18.14
CA LYS A 6 76.97 -9.16 -19.23
C LYS A 6 75.57 -9.34 -18.62
N LYS A 7 74.80 -8.24 -18.56
CA LYS A 7 73.40 -8.25 -18.11
C LYS A 7 72.61 -9.19 -19.02
N ARG A 8 72.17 -10.35 -18.50
CA ARG A 8 71.30 -11.27 -19.23
C ARG A 8 69.94 -10.59 -19.36
N ILE A 9 69.54 -10.25 -20.58
CA ILE A 9 68.18 -9.83 -20.86
C ILE A 9 67.34 -11.11 -20.81
N SER A 10 66.44 -11.21 -19.83
CA SER A 10 65.46 -12.29 -19.77
C SER A 10 64.52 -12.12 -20.96
N ALA A 11 64.68 -12.96 -21.98
CA ALA A 11 63.76 -13.01 -23.10
C ALA A 11 62.61 -13.95 -22.71
N PHE A 12 61.37 -13.49 -22.89
CA PHE A 12 60.19 -14.31 -22.70
C PHE A 12 60.21 -15.52 -23.62
N THR A 13 59.79 -16.66 -23.10
CA THR A 13 59.65 -17.88 -23.90
C THR A 13 58.39 -17.80 -24.76
N LEU A 14 58.41 -18.45 -25.93
CA LEU A 14 57.26 -18.49 -26.85
C LEU A 14 56.03 -19.10 -26.16
N ILE A 15 56.24 -20.10 -25.28
CA ILE A 15 55.16 -20.74 -24.52
C ILE A 15 54.53 -19.80 -23.48
N GLU A 16 55.31 -18.97 -22.78
CA GLU A 16 54.76 -17.98 -21.84
C GLU A 16 53.86 -16.97 -22.55
N LEU A 17 54.27 -16.47 -23.72
CA LEU A 17 53.46 -15.55 -24.50
C LEU A 17 52.16 -16.22 -24.98
N LEU A 18 52.22 -17.48 -25.41
CA LEU A 18 51.07 -18.24 -25.89
C LEU A 18 50.04 -18.49 -24.77
N VAL A 19 50.50 -18.83 -23.56
CA VAL A 19 49.61 -19.02 -22.41
C VAL A 19 48.90 -17.72 -22.03
N VAL A 20 49.61 -16.58 -22.07
CA VAL A 20 49.01 -15.27 -21.73
C VAL A 20 47.90 -14.89 -22.71
N ILE A 21 48.12 -15.01 -24.02
CA ILE A 21 47.08 -14.68 -25.01
C ILE A 21 45.89 -15.66 -24.91
N ALA A 22 46.13 -16.92 -24.55
CA ALA A 22 45.06 -17.90 -24.33
C ALA A 22 44.19 -17.51 -23.13
N ILE A 23 44.80 -17.12 -22.00
CA ILE A 23 44.07 -16.68 -20.80
C ILE A 23 43.28 -15.39 -21.08
N ILE A 24 43.89 -14.40 -21.75
CA ILE A 24 43.20 -13.16 -22.14
C ILE A 24 42.01 -13.45 -23.06
N GLY A 25 42.17 -14.38 -24.01
CA GLY A 25 41.08 -14.81 -24.90
C GLY A 25 39.89 -15.38 -24.13
N ILE A 26 40.13 -16.27 -23.18
CA ILE A 26 39.06 -16.86 -22.35
C ILE A 26 38.37 -15.77 -21.52
N LEU A 27 39.13 -14.93 -20.81
CA LEU A 27 38.57 -13.86 -19.98
C LEU A 27 37.76 -12.85 -20.79
N ALA A 28 38.24 -12.49 -21.99
CA ALA A 28 37.53 -11.56 -22.87
C ALA A 28 36.15 -12.10 -23.28
N THR A 29 36.03 -13.40 -23.59
CA THR A 29 34.75 -14.00 -23.99
C THR A 29 33.71 -13.98 -22.86
N LEU A 30 34.12 -14.28 -21.62
CA LEU A 30 33.22 -14.24 -20.45
C LEU A 30 32.78 -12.80 -20.14
N ALA A 31 33.69 -11.84 -20.26
CA ALA A 31 33.40 -10.43 -20.02
C ALA A 31 32.35 -9.86 -20.98
N VAL A 32 32.38 -10.27 -22.26
CA VAL A 32 31.40 -9.82 -23.27
C VAL A 32 29.99 -10.29 -22.93
N VAL A 33 29.81 -11.55 -22.51
CA VAL A 33 28.48 -12.09 -22.12
C VAL A 33 27.94 -11.37 -20.89
N ALA A 34 28.77 -11.14 -19.88
CA ALA A 34 28.39 -10.41 -18.69
C ALA A 34 27.97 -8.96 -19.00
N LEU A 35 28.72 -8.28 -19.89
CA LEU A 35 28.41 -6.92 -20.32
C LEU A 35 27.08 -6.84 -21.10
N GLN A 36 26.79 -7.81 -21.97
CA GLN A 36 25.52 -7.86 -22.70
C GLN A 36 24.33 -7.99 -21.76
N GLN A 37 24.41 -8.87 -20.75
CA GLN A 37 23.36 -9.02 -19.74
C GLN A 37 23.18 -7.76 -18.89
N ALA A 38 24.27 -7.12 -18.48
CA ALA A 38 24.22 -5.87 -17.73
C ALA A 38 23.56 -4.75 -18.53
N ARG A 39 23.88 -4.63 -19.83
CA ARG A 39 23.26 -3.64 -20.72
C ARG A 39 21.76 -3.90 -20.94
N SER A 40 21.35 -5.15 -21.08
CA SER A 40 19.92 -5.53 -21.16
C SER A 40 19.16 -5.08 -19.93
N ARG A 41 19.63 -5.45 -18.73
CA ARG A 41 18.98 -5.05 -17.46
C ARG A 41 18.93 -3.53 -17.30
N ALA A 42 19.99 -2.82 -17.68
CA ALA A 42 20.02 -1.36 -17.61
C ALA A 42 18.98 -0.71 -18.54
N ARG A 43 18.75 -1.28 -19.74
CA ARG A 43 17.69 -0.81 -20.64
C ARG A 43 16.31 -1.05 -20.07
N ASP A 44 16.05 -2.25 -19.54
CA ASP A 44 14.76 -2.56 -18.91
C ASP A 44 14.50 -1.64 -17.70
N SER A 45 15.53 -1.39 -16.86
CA SER A 45 15.41 -0.47 -15.71
C SER A 45 15.12 0.95 -16.16
N LYS A 46 15.73 1.37 -17.27
CA LYS A 46 15.43 2.64 -17.90
C LYS A 46 13.99 2.70 -18.43
N ARG A 47 13.49 1.64 -19.07
CA ARG A 47 12.09 1.57 -19.55
C ARG A 47 11.10 1.82 -18.42
N VAL A 48 11.26 1.11 -17.31
CA VAL A 48 10.40 1.28 -16.12
C VAL A 48 10.53 2.68 -15.53
N ALA A 49 11.73 3.24 -15.43
CA ALA A 49 11.94 4.59 -14.92
C ALA A 49 11.33 5.68 -15.82
N ASP A 50 11.42 5.51 -17.14
CA ASP A 50 10.83 6.40 -18.13
C ASP A 50 9.30 6.38 -18.02
N ILE A 51 8.69 5.19 -17.96
CA ILE A 51 7.23 5.02 -17.81
C ILE A 51 6.71 5.61 -16.49
N LYS A 52 7.46 5.47 -15.38
CA LYS A 52 7.08 6.10 -14.10
C LYS A 52 7.12 7.64 -14.17
N GLN A 53 8.09 8.22 -14.87
CA GLN A 53 8.14 9.68 -15.06
C GLN A 53 6.95 10.17 -15.90
N VAL A 54 6.60 9.42 -16.96
CA VAL A 54 5.43 9.70 -17.79
C VAL A 54 4.15 9.62 -16.95
N HIS A 55 3.99 8.59 -16.12
CA HIS A 55 2.85 8.43 -15.22
C HIS A 55 2.64 9.67 -14.34
N THR A 56 3.67 10.10 -13.62
CA THR A 56 3.60 11.31 -12.78
C THR A 56 3.19 12.55 -13.58
N ALA A 57 3.74 12.73 -14.78
CA ALA A 57 3.37 13.86 -15.63
C ALA A 57 1.90 13.79 -16.09
N LEU A 58 1.37 12.60 -16.36
CA LEU A 58 -0.04 12.39 -16.72
C LEU A 58 -0.99 12.67 -15.54
N GLU A 59 -0.61 12.27 -14.32
CA GLU A 59 -1.42 12.58 -13.13
C GLU A 59 -1.45 14.09 -12.83
N LEU A 60 -0.33 14.79 -13.00
CA LEU A 60 -0.30 16.25 -12.90
C LEU A 60 -1.18 16.92 -13.97
N PHE A 61 -1.13 16.43 -15.21
CA PHE A 61 -1.99 16.90 -16.28
C PHE A 61 -3.48 16.70 -15.97
N PHE A 62 -3.84 15.54 -15.43
CA PHE A 62 -5.22 15.20 -15.05
C PHE A 62 -5.74 16.11 -13.95
N ASN A 63 -4.94 16.38 -12.92
CA ASN A 63 -5.32 17.27 -11.82
C ASN A 63 -5.68 18.69 -12.27
N GLU A 64 -5.06 19.19 -13.35
CA GLU A 64 -5.37 20.52 -13.88
C GLU A 64 -6.52 20.49 -14.89
N ASN A 65 -6.55 19.50 -15.78
CA ASN A 65 -7.47 19.48 -16.93
C ASN A 65 -8.70 18.60 -16.73
N ASN A 66 -8.77 17.82 -15.64
CA ASN A 66 -9.79 16.79 -15.37
C ASN A 66 -9.95 15.76 -16.49
N ARG A 67 -8.88 15.54 -17.26
CA ARG A 67 -8.78 14.55 -18.34
C ARG A 67 -7.32 14.24 -18.61
N TYR A 68 -7.03 13.08 -19.17
CA TYR A 68 -5.72 12.78 -19.76
C TYR A 68 -5.57 13.39 -21.16
N PRO A 69 -4.35 13.52 -21.70
CA PRO A 69 -4.11 14.00 -23.06
C PRO A 69 -4.85 13.17 -24.10
N THR A 70 -5.26 13.80 -25.19
CA THR A 70 -5.74 13.08 -26.37
C THR A 70 -4.59 12.40 -27.09
N ASP A 71 -4.88 11.41 -27.94
CA ASP A 71 -3.84 10.73 -28.74
C ASP A 71 -3.06 11.72 -29.62
N ASP A 72 -3.73 12.78 -30.12
CA ASP A 72 -3.10 13.86 -30.89
C ASP A 72 -2.16 14.73 -30.04
N GLU A 73 -2.58 15.07 -28.80
CA GLU A 73 -1.72 15.81 -27.85
C GLU A 73 -0.49 14.98 -27.46
N TRP A 74 -0.66 13.68 -27.24
CA TRP A 74 0.45 12.75 -26.99
C TRP A 74 1.41 12.67 -28.19
N ALA A 75 0.89 12.58 -29.41
CA ALA A 75 1.67 12.49 -30.64
C ALA A 75 2.56 13.73 -30.90
N SER A 76 2.31 14.85 -30.22
CA SER A 76 3.17 16.05 -30.27
C SER A 76 4.58 15.80 -29.68
N GLY A 77 4.76 14.74 -28.90
CA GLY A 77 6.03 14.41 -28.23
C GLY A 77 6.25 15.15 -26.90
N SER A 78 5.28 15.94 -26.44
CA SER A 78 5.30 16.65 -25.16
C SER A 78 3.94 16.61 -24.49
N ILE A 79 3.90 16.64 -23.16
CA ILE A 79 2.65 16.75 -22.41
C ILE A 79 2.47 18.21 -22.00
N VAL A 80 1.58 18.90 -22.69
CA VAL A 80 1.30 20.33 -22.50
C VAL A 80 -0.20 20.53 -22.41
N SER A 81 -0.65 21.31 -21.43
CA SER A 81 -2.05 21.72 -21.34
C SER A 81 -2.42 22.61 -22.53
N SER A 82 -3.40 22.18 -23.32
CA SER A 82 -3.97 23.01 -24.39
C SER A 82 -4.78 24.20 -23.85
N SER A 83 -5.17 24.18 -22.57
CA SER A 83 -5.98 25.22 -21.94
C SER A 83 -5.14 26.32 -21.28
N SER A 84 -4.06 25.93 -20.57
CA SER A 84 -3.20 26.84 -19.81
C SER A 84 -1.84 27.10 -20.46
N GLY A 85 -1.40 26.22 -21.37
CA GLY A 85 -0.05 26.25 -21.95
C GLY A 85 1.03 25.74 -21.00
N GLU A 86 0.67 25.20 -19.84
CA GLU A 86 1.61 24.62 -18.89
C GLU A 86 2.21 23.31 -19.42
N VAL A 87 3.52 23.14 -19.22
CA VAL A 87 4.29 21.99 -19.70
C VAL A 87 4.55 21.04 -18.54
N PHE A 88 3.93 19.87 -18.57
CA PHE A 88 4.14 18.82 -17.57
C PHE A 88 5.30 17.91 -17.93
N MET A 89 5.54 17.72 -19.22
CA MET A 89 6.71 17.00 -19.72
C MET A 89 7.14 17.53 -21.07
N TYR A 90 8.38 18.03 -21.14
CA TYR A 90 8.92 18.66 -22.35
C TYR A 90 9.19 17.66 -23.48
N ASN A 91 9.60 16.43 -23.15
CA ASN A 91 9.90 15.39 -24.13
C ASN A 91 9.49 14.03 -23.57
N ILE A 92 8.58 13.36 -24.28
CA ILE A 92 8.19 11.99 -23.98
C ILE A 92 9.39 11.09 -24.32
N PRO A 93 9.89 10.28 -23.36
CA PRO A 93 11.01 9.38 -23.60
C PRO A 93 10.65 8.32 -24.64
N ALA A 94 11.64 7.87 -25.41
CA ALA A 94 11.51 6.74 -26.32
C ALA A 94 12.15 5.49 -25.71
N ALA A 95 11.60 4.32 -26.04
CA ALA A 95 12.13 3.05 -25.59
C ALA A 95 13.62 2.88 -26.01
N PRO A 96 14.52 2.44 -25.09
CA PRO A 96 15.92 2.22 -25.42
C PRO A 96 16.12 1.18 -26.53
N THR A 97 17.06 1.44 -27.43
CA THR A 97 17.47 0.52 -28.51
C THR A 97 18.83 -0.13 -28.21
N PRO A 98 19.12 -1.35 -28.69
CA PRO A 98 18.25 -2.22 -29.49
C PRO A 98 17.14 -2.89 -28.66
N SER A 99 16.17 -3.51 -29.33
CA SER A 99 15.24 -4.43 -28.66
C SER A 99 16.02 -5.66 -28.15
N ASP A 100 15.61 -6.23 -27.01
CA ASP A 100 16.20 -7.47 -26.49
C ASP A 100 15.19 -8.30 -25.70
N GLY A 101 15.53 -9.56 -25.50
CA GLY A 101 14.69 -10.51 -24.76
C GLY A 101 13.39 -10.75 -25.51
N ASP A 102 12.28 -10.74 -24.78
CA ASP A 102 10.94 -10.92 -25.34
C ASP A 102 10.37 -9.65 -26.01
N CYS A 103 11.10 -8.54 -25.95
CA CYS A 103 10.74 -7.34 -26.70
C CYS A 103 11.15 -7.50 -28.15
N LEU A 104 10.16 -7.73 -29.01
CA LEU A 104 10.32 -7.64 -30.45
C LEU A 104 10.48 -6.16 -30.85
N GLU A 105 11.10 -5.92 -32.00
CA GLU A 105 11.24 -4.55 -32.56
C GLU A 105 9.88 -3.82 -32.64
N ALA A 106 8.79 -4.54 -32.92
CA ALA A 106 7.44 -3.99 -32.97
C ALA A 106 6.86 -3.63 -31.59
N SER A 107 7.30 -4.30 -30.51
CA SER A 107 6.83 -4.05 -29.13
C SER A 107 7.78 -3.17 -28.31
N ASN A 108 8.96 -2.82 -28.85
CA ASN A 108 9.91 -1.90 -28.21
C ASN A 108 9.59 -0.43 -28.53
N THR A 109 8.34 -0.03 -28.28
CA THR A 109 7.87 1.36 -28.39
C THR A 109 6.91 1.64 -27.24
N TYR A 110 6.74 2.92 -26.89
CA TYR A 110 5.70 3.34 -25.96
C TYR A 110 4.50 3.79 -26.77
N GLN A 111 3.40 3.06 -26.67
CA GLN A 111 2.17 3.37 -27.39
C GLN A 111 1.12 3.79 -26.38
N TYR A 112 0.68 5.03 -26.48
CA TYR A 112 -0.38 5.61 -25.67
C TYR A 112 -1.72 5.46 -26.37
N THR A 113 -2.76 5.18 -25.59
CA THR A 113 -4.16 5.25 -26.03
C THR A 113 -4.99 5.87 -24.91
N GLN A 114 -5.74 6.91 -25.24
CA GLN A 114 -6.73 7.47 -24.32
C GLN A 114 -7.97 6.57 -24.23
N ILE A 115 -8.47 6.32 -23.01
CA ILE A 115 -9.63 5.44 -22.76
C ILE A 115 -10.77 6.25 -22.12
N SER A 116 -12.01 5.80 -22.36
CA SER A 116 -13.22 6.33 -21.71
C SER A 116 -13.37 7.86 -21.83
N GLY A 117 -13.02 8.42 -22.99
CA GLY A 117 -13.16 9.85 -23.25
C GLY A 117 -12.21 10.75 -22.44
N GLY A 118 -11.10 10.19 -21.92
CA GLY A 118 -10.07 10.93 -21.20
C GLY A 118 -10.09 10.77 -19.69
N VAL A 119 -10.95 9.90 -19.15
CA VAL A 119 -10.96 9.56 -17.71
C VAL A 119 -9.89 8.52 -17.38
N SER A 120 -9.38 7.79 -18.37
CA SER A 120 -8.29 6.82 -18.20
C SER A 120 -7.37 6.81 -19.42
N TYR A 121 -6.24 6.13 -19.30
CA TYR A 121 -5.30 5.90 -20.39
C TYR A 121 -4.61 4.54 -20.25
N GLU A 122 -4.03 4.08 -21.35
CA GLU A 122 -3.13 2.93 -21.37
C GLU A 122 -1.85 3.29 -22.14
N ILE A 123 -0.69 2.97 -21.56
CA ILE A 123 0.59 3.00 -22.28
C ILE A 123 1.16 1.60 -22.32
N SER A 124 1.19 1.00 -23.51
CA SER A 124 1.87 -0.28 -23.71
C SER A 124 3.38 -0.06 -23.89
N PHE A 125 4.18 -0.84 -23.19
CA PHE A 125 5.63 -0.95 -23.31
C PHE A 125 6.05 -2.42 -23.14
N CYS A 126 7.34 -2.73 -23.22
CA CYS A 126 7.82 -4.10 -23.06
C CYS A 126 9.06 -4.17 -22.16
N THR A 127 9.18 -5.23 -21.36
CA THR A 127 10.38 -5.59 -20.59
C THR A 127 11.02 -6.84 -21.17
N GLY A 128 12.31 -6.78 -21.50
CA GLY A 128 13.02 -7.90 -22.13
C GLY A 128 13.40 -9.00 -21.14
N LYS A 129 13.52 -8.65 -19.85
CA LYS A 129 13.77 -9.57 -18.74
C LYS A 129 13.02 -9.12 -17.49
N GLN A 130 12.84 -10.04 -16.55
CA GLN A 130 12.32 -9.72 -15.22
C GLN A 130 13.16 -8.63 -14.52
N ILE A 131 12.48 -7.61 -13.99
CA ILE A 131 13.05 -6.62 -13.07
C ILE A 131 12.22 -6.56 -11.82
N ALA A 132 12.85 -6.80 -10.67
CA ALA A 132 12.14 -6.87 -9.39
C ALA A 132 10.95 -7.83 -9.52
N ASN A 133 9.73 -7.34 -9.25
CA ASN A 133 8.50 -8.13 -9.33
C ASN A 133 7.81 -8.04 -10.71
N LEU A 134 8.35 -7.26 -11.64
CA LEU A 134 7.79 -7.12 -13.00
C LEU A 134 8.41 -8.18 -13.92
N LEU A 135 7.58 -9.12 -14.37
CA LEU A 135 7.99 -10.17 -15.30
C LEU A 135 8.38 -9.58 -16.67
N GLU A 136 9.00 -10.39 -17.52
CA GLU A 136 9.26 -10.05 -18.92
C GLU A 136 7.97 -10.03 -19.76
N GLY A 137 8.04 -9.42 -20.94
CA GLY A 137 6.95 -9.31 -21.91
C GLY A 137 6.29 -7.92 -21.97
N SER A 138 5.15 -7.85 -22.66
CA SER A 138 4.38 -6.62 -22.85
C SER A 138 3.67 -6.19 -21.56
N LYS A 139 3.86 -4.94 -21.15
CA LYS A 139 3.33 -4.32 -19.94
C LYS A 139 2.56 -3.06 -20.28
N CYS A 140 1.48 -2.81 -19.56
CA CYS A 140 0.58 -1.69 -19.77
C CYS A 140 0.55 -0.83 -18.52
N LEU A 141 0.85 0.45 -18.66
CA LEU A 141 0.66 1.44 -17.60
C LEU A 141 -0.74 2.03 -17.71
N THR A 142 -1.47 2.01 -16.60
CA THR A 142 -2.77 2.67 -16.42
C THR A 142 -2.67 3.66 -15.24
N PRO A 143 -3.70 4.49 -14.96
CA PRO A 143 -3.75 5.26 -13.73
C PRO A 143 -3.58 4.41 -12.45
N GLY A 144 -3.98 3.14 -12.50
CA GLY A 144 -3.81 2.17 -11.40
C GLY A 144 -2.40 1.57 -11.30
N GLY A 145 -1.47 1.94 -12.19
CA GLY A 145 -0.09 1.44 -12.21
C GLY A 145 0.21 0.50 -13.37
N ILE A 146 1.35 -0.21 -13.26
CA ILE A 146 1.87 -1.10 -14.30
C ILE A 146 1.24 -2.49 -14.14
N THR A 147 0.68 -3.00 -15.23
CA THR A 147 -0.01 -4.30 -15.36
C THR A 147 0.44 -5.01 -16.64
N ASP A 148 -0.09 -6.20 -16.92
CA ASP A 148 0.15 -6.91 -18.19
C ASP A 148 -0.83 -6.46 -19.28
N CYS A 149 -0.34 -6.23 -20.50
CA CYS A 149 -1.20 -5.87 -21.64
C CYS A 149 -1.92 -7.13 -22.15
N ASP A 150 -3.19 -7.33 -21.81
CA ASP A 150 -3.78 -8.66 -21.91
C ASP A 150 -4.08 -9.13 -23.35
N GLY A 151 -3.84 -10.43 -23.53
CA GLY A 151 -4.33 -11.24 -24.62
C GLY A 151 -4.55 -12.71 -24.24
N GLN A 152 -4.53 -13.11 -22.95
CA GLN A 152 -5.16 -14.31 -22.38
C GLN A 152 -5.30 -14.23 -20.84
N SER A 153 -6.55 -14.11 -20.39
CA SER A 153 -7.10 -14.55 -19.10
C SER A 153 -6.40 -14.05 -17.84
N GLY A 154 -6.60 -12.77 -17.55
CA GLY A 154 -7.32 -12.41 -16.34
C GLY A 154 -8.61 -11.71 -16.77
N VAL A 155 -9.74 -11.99 -16.15
CA VAL A 155 -10.79 -10.95 -16.07
C VAL A 155 -10.04 -9.68 -15.60
N PRO A 156 -10.23 -8.48 -16.19
CA PRO A 156 -9.58 -7.27 -15.67
C PRO A 156 -9.79 -7.32 -14.18
N GLU A 157 -8.69 -7.52 -13.44
CA GLU A 157 -8.81 -7.67 -12.02
C GLU A 157 -9.21 -6.30 -11.55
N GLU A 158 -10.52 -6.15 -11.29
CA GLU A 158 -11.13 -4.91 -10.83
C GLU A 158 -10.23 -4.37 -9.73
N THR A 159 -9.46 -3.33 -10.03
CA THR A 159 -8.45 -2.80 -9.11
C THR A 159 -9.08 -1.88 -8.08
N SER A 160 -10.35 -1.51 -8.30
CA SER A 160 -11.19 -0.81 -7.36
C SER A 160 -12.65 -1.03 -7.71
N GLY A 161 -13.54 -0.74 -6.77
CA GLY A 161 -14.97 -0.81 -7.01
C GLY A 161 -15.72 -0.36 -5.77
N THR A 162 -17.02 -0.67 -5.75
CA THR A 162 -17.86 -0.45 -4.57
C THR A 162 -18.61 -1.71 -4.20
N PHE A 163 -19.00 -1.82 -2.93
CA PHE A 163 -19.93 -2.84 -2.46
C PHE A 163 -20.92 -2.22 -1.48
N VAL A 164 -22.07 -2.88 -1.30
CA VAL A 164 -23.08 -2.47 -0.32
C VAL A 164 -23.01 -3.40 0.87
N ASP A 165 -22.79 -2.87 2.07
CA ASP A 165 -22.90 -3.63 3.31
C ASP A 165 -24.36 -4.04 3.53
N SER A 166 -24.60 -5.34 3.55
CA SER A 166 -25.93 -5.92 3.71
C SER A 166 -26.59 -5.61 5.06
N ARG A 167 -25.80 -5.22 6.07
CA ARG A 167 -26.29 -5.02 7.44
C ARG A 167 -26.98 -3.66 7.61
N ASP A 168 -26.52 -2.64 6.90
CA ASP A 168 -27.00 -1.26 7.05
C ASP A 168 -27.23 -0.51 5.73
N SER A 169 -27.05 -1.17 4.58
CA SER A 169 -27.19 -0.61 3.23
C SER A 169 -26.20 0.52 2.91
N GLN A 170 -25.12 0.68 3.67
CA GLN A 170 -24.06 1.62 3.30
C GLN A 170 -23.22 1.09 2.16
N THR A 171 -22.81 2.02 1.28
CA THR A 171 -21.94 1.69 0.15
C THR A 171 -20.53 2.11 0.48
N TYR A 172 -19.58 1.18 0.35
CA TYR A 172 -18.17 1.42 0.57
C TYR A 172 -17.37 1.15 -0.69
N ALA A 173 -16.41 2.02 -0.97
CA ALA A 173 -15.39 1.80 -1.98
C ALA A 173 -14.33 0.82 -1.47
N TRP A 174 -13.76 0.07 -2.40
CA TRP A 174 -12.66 -0.84 -2.16
C TRP A 174 -11.59 -0.69 -3.25
N ILE A 175 -10.37 -1.07 -2.91
CA ILE A 175 -9.19 -1.02 -3.78
C ILE A 175 -8.34 -2.27 -3.60
N LYS A 176 -7.77 -2.78 -4.69
CA LYS A 176 -6.80 -3.88 -4.64
C LYS A 176 -5.39 -3.32 -4.47
N ILE A 177 -4.69 -3.73 -3.42
CA ILE A 177 -3.31 -3.34 -3.12
C ILE A 177 -2.50 -4.61 -2.88
N GLY A 178 -1.49 -4.84 -3.72
CA GLY A 178 -0.79 -6.12 -3.73
C GLY A 178 -1.75 -7.25 -4.13
N ASN A 179 -1.82 -8.29 -3.31
CA ASN A 179 -2.77 -9.40 -3.52
C ASN A 179 -4.12 -9.16 -2.86
N ASP A 180 -4.19 -8.24 -1.90
CA ASP A 180 -5.33 -8.08 -1.01
C ASP A 180 -6.29 -7.00 -1.50
N THR A 181 -7.57 -7.15 -1.15
CA THR A 181 -8.61 -6.17 -1.43
C THR A 181 -8.97 -5.45 -0.14
N TRP A 182 -8.74 -4.15 -0.11
CA TRP A 182 -8.91 -3.28 1.04
C TRP A 182 -10.17 -2.42 0.90
N MET A 183 -10.87 -2.19 2.01
CA MET A 183 -11.81 -1.06 2.06
C MET A 183 -11.02 0.25 1.91
N ASN A 184 -11.42 1.03 0.91
CA ASN A 184 -10.85 2.35 0.67
C ASN A 184 -11.47 3.41 1.59
N ASP A 185 -12.74 3.22 1.91
CA ASP A 185 -13.47 4.06 2.84
C ASP A 185 -13.31 3.59 4.28
N ASN A 186 -13.41 4.52 5.22
CA ASN A 186 -13.49 4.21 6.64
C ASN A 186 -14.85 3.58 6.94
N LEU A 187 -14.86 2.51 7.73
CA LEU A 187 -16.09 1.87 8.15
C LEU A 187 -16.95 2.88 8.93
N ASN A 188 -18.22 2.93 8.59
CA ASN A 188 -19.18 3.85 9.21
C ASN A 188 -20.47 3.14 9.64
N TYR A 189 -20.38 1.86 10.02
CA TYR A 189 -21.54 1.01 10.32
C TYR A 189 -22.67 1.76 11.04
N ASN A 190 -23.90 1.67 10.51
CA ASN A 190 -25.07 2.42 10.98
C ASN A 190 -25.67 1.90 12.30
N GLY A 191 -24.81 1.70 13.30
CA GLY A 191 -25.17 1.45 14.70
C GLY A 191 -25.64 2.67 15.48
N ASP A 192 -25.81 2.51 16.78
CA ASP A 192 -26.28 3.57 17.68
C ASP A 192 -25.19 4.62 17.90
N PHE A 193 -25.54 5.88 17.65
CA PHE A 193 -24.65 7.01 17.93
C PHE A 193 -24.71 7.39 19.41
N ILE A 194 -23.61 7.17 20.13
CA ILE A 194 -23.59 7.20 21.60
C ILE A 194 -23.28 8.57 22.23
N VAL A 195 -22.74 9.55 21.49
CA VAL A 195 -22.34 10.84 22.10
C VAL A 195 -23.13 12.02 21.58
N GLN A 196 -24.22 12.37 22.27
CA GLN A 196 -24.85 13.67 22.12
C GLN A 196 -24.12 14.72 22.97
N GLN A 197 -23.83 15.88 22.39
CA GLN A 197 -23.27 17.04 23.10
C GLN A 197 -24.00 17.25 24.45
N ASN A 198 -23.32 16.95 25.57
CA ASN A 198 -23.78 17.10 26.96
C ASN A 198 -24.74 16.03 27.55
N GLN A 199 -24.70 14.78 27.08
CA GLN A 199 -25.24 13.64 27.85
C GLN A 199 -24.10 12.70 28.22
N VAL A 200 -24.10 12.23 29.48
CA VAL A 200 -23.19 11.18 29.97
C VAL A 200 -23.90 9.85 29.77
N PRO A 201 -23.42 8.96 28.87
CA PRO A 201 -23.78 7.54 28.93
C PRO A 201 -22.56 6.63 29.05
N CYS A 202 -21.36 7.18 29.20
CA CYS A 202 -20.21 6.34 29.46
C CYS A 202 -20.23 5.90 30.92
N VAL A 203 -20.25 4.60 31.15
CA VAL A 203 -20.41 4.06 32.50
C VAL A 203 -19.05 4.10 33.20
N GLU A 204 -18.99 4.81 34.32
CA GLU A 204 -17.91 4.68 35.28
C GLU A 204 -18.08 3.31 35.95
N ASP A 205 -17.06 2.46 35.81
CA ASP A 205 -16.88 1.24 36.60
C ASP A 205 -17.49 -0.07 36.04
N VAL A 206 -17.13 -0.38 34.80
CA VAL A 206 -17.53 -1.63 34.10
C VAL A 206 -17.09 -2.93 34.83
N VAL A 207 -16.05 -2.87 35.66
CA VAL A 207 -15.45 -4.04 36.35
C VAL A 207 -14.90 -3.76 37.76
N GLY A 208 -15.24 -2.64 38.41
CA GLY A 208 -14.76 -2.32 39.77
C GLY A 208 -13.36 -1.68 39.84
N TRP A 209 -12.87 -1.13 38.73
CA TRP A 209 -11.52 -0.58 38.56
C TRP A 209 -11.47 0.83 37.94
N ASN A 210 -12.55 1.62 37.99
CA ASN A 210 -12.63 2.97 37.41
C ASN A 210 -12.31 3.00 35.90
N TYR A 211 -12.95 2.11 35.14
CA TYR A 211 -12.83 2.08 33.69
C TYR A 211 -14.01 2.78 33.03
N TRP A 212 -13.72 3.58 32.00
CA TRP A 212 -14.71 4.36 31.26
C TRP A 212 -14.92 3.74 29.88
N SER A 213 -16.14 3.29 29.59
CA SER A 213 -16.54 2.79 28.28
C SER A 213 -17.86 3.44 27.90
N CYS A 214 -17.92 3.96 26.68
CA CYS A 214 -19.08 4.66 26.15
C CYS A 214 -19.96 3.76 25.28
N GLN A 215 -19.43 2.59 24.88
CA GLN A 215 -20.11 1.55 24.12
C GLN A 215 -20.43 0.41 25.08
N THR A 216 -21.68 0.34 25.54
CA THR A 216 -22.08 -0.53 26.65
C THR A 216 -23.17 -1.55 26.30
N ASP A 217 -23.72 -1.52 25.09
CA ASP A 217 -24.76 -2.46 24.64
C ASP A 217 -24.17 -3.53 23.73
N ASN A 218 -23.90 -4.70 24.29
CA ASN A 218 -23.39 -5.85 23.54
C ASN A 218 -24.32 -6.37 22.43
N ASN A 219 -25.58 -5.93 22.37
CA ASN A 219 -26.53 -6.38 21.35
C ASN A 219 -26.61 -5.44 20.15
N ASN A 220 -26.10 -4.22 20.29
CA ASN A 220 -26.16 -3.19 19.28
C ASN A 220 -24.78 -2.64 19.02
N GLN A 221 -24.42 -2.52 17.76
CA GLN A 221 -23.15 -1.87 17.46
C GLN A 221 -23.28 -0.39 17.80
N GLU A 222 -22.35 0.16 18.56
CA GLU A 222 -22.31 1.55 18.97
C GLU A 222 -21.17 2.27 18.25
N ARG A 223 -21.36 3.54 17.89
CA ARG A 223 -20.32 4.37 17.27
C ARG A 223 -20.26 5.76 17.88
N SER A 224 -19.05 6.28 17.97
CA SER A 224 -18.81 7.72 18.16
C SER A 224 -18.44 8.36 16.83
N CYS A 225 -18.57 9.68 16.75
CA CYS A 225 -18.17 10.46 15.58
C CYS A 225 -17.12 11.48 15.98
N PHE A 226 -16.27 11.88 15.03
CA PHE A 226 -15.25 12.89 15.29
C PHE A 226 -15.86 14.15 15.93
N ASN A 227 -15.27 14.63 17.03
CA ASN A 227 -15.78 15.74 17.85
C ASN A 227 -17.21 15.58 18.39
N ASN A 228 -17.72 14.35 18.46
CA ASN A 228 -19.08 14.04 18.92
C ASN A 228 -20.15 14.77 18.11
N ILE A 229 -19.90 14.95 16.81
CA ILE A 229 -20.85 15.51 15.85
C ILE A 229 -21.22 14.39 14.90
N GLU A 230 -22.48 13.94 14.94
CA GLU A 230 -22.97 12.82 14.14
C GLU A 230 -22.66 12.98 12.64
N GLY A 231 -22.80 14.20 12.10
CA GLY A 231 -22.51 14.51 10.70
C GLY A 231 -21.07 14.20 10.28
N ASN A 232 -20.10 14.31 11.20
CA ASN A 232 -18.69 14.05 10.91
C ASN A 232 -18.41 12.56 10.64
N CYS A 233 -19.29 11.65 11.07
CA CYS A 233 -19.16 10.24 10.71
C CYS A 233 -19.29 10.01 9.19
N SER A 234 -20.01 10.88 8.47
CA SER A 234 -20.12 10.77 7.01
C SER A 234 -18.80 11.03 6.30
N ASP A 235 -17.97 11.91 6.86
CA ASP A 235 -16.70 12.33 6.25
C ASP A 235 -15.50 11.51 6.76
N TYR A 236 -15.55 11.11 8.04
CA TYR A 236 -14.41 10.47 8.72
C TYR A 236 -14.64 9.00 9.04
N GLY A 237 -15.89 8.51 9.01
CA GLY A 237 -16.26 7.18 9.48
C GLY A 237 -16.65 7.16 10.96
N GLY A 238 -17.08 5.98 11.40
CA GLY A 238 -17.40 5.71 12.80
C GLY A 238 -16.15 5.42 13.63
N LEU A 239 -16.17 5.86 14.88
CA LEU A 239 -15.16 5.53 15.87
C LEU A 239 -15.70 4.45 16.79
N TYR A 240 -14.91 3.40 16.97
CA TYR A 240 -15.26 2.19 17.71
C TYR A 240 -14.22 1.91 18.79
N GLU A 241 -14.67 1.44 19.95
CA GLU A 241 -13.80 0.89 20.99
C GLU A 241 -13.28 -0.49 20.55
N TRP A 242 -12.34 -1.04 21.31
CA TRP A 242 -11.65 -2.27 20.92
C TRP A 242 -12.58 -3.47 20.90
N SER A 243 -13.30 -3.70 22.01
CA SER A 243 -14.28 -4.78 22.13
C SER A 243 -15.30 -4.72 21.01
N GLU A 244 -15.78 -3.53 20.72
CA GLU A 244 -16.76 -3.22 19.71
C GLU A 244 -16.26 -3.55 18.30
N THR A 245 -15.04 -3.11 17.99
CA THR A 245 -14.35 -3.44 16.74
C THR A 245 -14.18 -4.95 16.58
N MET A 246 -13.91 -5.65 17.69
CA MET A 246 -13.78 -7.10 17.73
C MET A 246 -15.12 -7.85 17.76
N SER A 247 -16.24 -7.14 17.87
CA SER A 247 -17.56 -7.72 18.16
C SER A 247 -17.56 -8.63 19.40
N PHE A 248 -16.89 -8.16 20.45
CA PHE A 248 -16.81 -8.77 21.77
C PHE A 248 -17.62 -7.96 22.79
N PRO A 249 -17.98 -8.57 23.94
CA PRO A 249 -18.62 -7.85 25.03
C PRO A 249 -17.81 -6.62 25.47
N TYR A 250 -18.46 -5.49 25.76
CA TYR A 250 -17.80 -4.23 26.11
C TYR A 250 -16.87 -4.35 27.34
N GLN A 251 -17.15 -5.28 28.25
CA GLN A 251 -16.30 -5.61 29.39
C GLN A 251 -14.89 -6.02 28.96
N CYS A 252 -14.75 -6.55 27.74
CA CYS A 252 -13.46 -6.88 27.16
C CYS A 252 -12.56 -5.68 26.91
N ASN A 253 -13.09 -4.46 26.88
CA ASN A 253 -12.26 -3.27 26.89
C ASN A 253 -11.40 -3.18 28.16
N ALA A 254 -11.84 -3.78 29.28
CA ALA A 254 -11.21 -3.72 30.60
C ALA A 254 -10.64 -5.07 31.08
N ALA A 255 -10.68 -6.11 30.24
CA ALA A 255 -10.22 -7.45 30.64
C ALA A 255 -8.69 -7.48 30.88
N PHE A 256 -8.28 -8.02 32.03
CA PHE A 256 -6.89 -8.10 32.47
C PHE A 256 -6.45 -9.57 32.68
N PHE A 257 -5.77 -10.15 31.70
CA PHE A 257 -5.34 -11.57 31.71
C PHE A 257 -4.04 -11.83 32.50
N TRP A 258 -3.95 -11.45 33.78
CA TRP A 258 -2.74 -11.72 34.58
C TRP A 258 -2.68 -13.13 35.19
N ASP A 259 -3.82 -13.80 35.35
CA ASP A 259 -3.90 -15.10 36.04
C ASP A 259 -4.10 -16.30 35.11
N GLY A 260 -4.38 -16.07 33.82
CA GLY A 260 -4.59 -17.13 32.84
C GLY A 260 -5.90 -17.92 33.02
N GLU A 261 -6.76 -17.49 33.97
CA GLU A 261 -7.95 -18.22 34.40
C GLU A 261 -9.18 -17.30 34.51
N SER A 262 -9.02 -15.97 34.60
CA SER A 262 -10.12 -15.01 34.63
C SER A 262 -10.71 -14.82 33.23
N ASP A 263 -11.99 -15.17 33.11
CA ASP A 263 -12.81 -14.87 31.95
C ASP A 263 -13.55 -13.54 32.18
N ASP A 264 -12.80 -12.47 32.40
CA ASP A 264 -13.35 -11.12 32.65
C ASP A 264 -14.18 -10.60 31.45
N CYS A 265 -13.95 -11.21 30.29
CA CYS A 265 -14.67 -11.02 29.03
C CYS A 265 -15.95 -11.85 28.89
N GLY A 266 -16.18 -12.88 29.72
CA GLY A 266 -17.29 -13.83 29.57
C GLY A 266 -17.23 -14.71 28.31
N LEU A 267 -16.06 -14.85 27.68
CA LEU A 267 -15.80 -15.61 26.46
C LEU A 267 -15.37 -17.07 26.72
N GLY A 268 -15.41 -17.56 27.95
CA GLY A 268 -15.19 -18.96 28.34
C GLY A 268 -13.80 -19.51 27.99
N GLY A 269 -12.75 -18.69 28.00
CA GLY A 269 -11.42 -19.09 27.54
C GLY A 269 -11.24 -19.07 26.00
N SER A 270 -12.26 -18.70 25.23
CA SER A 270 -12.17 -18.47 23.78
C SER A 270 -11.55 -17.13 23.39
N ALA A 271 -11.37 -16.20 24.33
CA ALA A 271 -10.62 -14.96 24.10
C ALA A 271 -9.15 -15.20 23.66
N TYR A 272 -8.62 -16.40 23.92
CA TYR A 272 -7.25 -16.79 23.57
C TYR A 272 -7.05 -17.13 22.09
N VAL A 273 -8.13 -17.36 21.33
CA VAL A 273 -8.05 -17.79 19.94
C VAL A 273 -8.91 -16.86 19.08
N ILE A 274 -8.32 -15.73 18.71
CA ILE A 274 -8.85 -14.89 17.64
C ILE A 274 -8.47 -15.58 16.32
N ASP A 275 -9.45 -15.83 15.46
CA ASP A 275 -9.24 -16.47 14.15
C ASP A 275 -8.36 -15.61 13.24
N ALA A 276 -7.49 -16.26 12.45
CA ALA A 276 -6.52 -15.59 11.55
C ALA A 276 -7.16 -14.50 10.66
N LYS A 277 -8.42 -14.72 10.28
CA LYS A 277 -9.29 -13.76 9.61
C LYS A 277 -10.49 -13.44 10.49
N HIS A 278 -10.26 -12.66 11.54
CA HIS A 278 -11.32 -12.30 12.48
C HIS A 278 -12.25 -11.25 11.87
N GLN A 279 -13.50 -11.63 11.61
CA GLN A 279 -14.48 -10.73 11.00
C GLN A 279 -14.65 -9.44 11.84
N GLY A 280 -14.90 -9.56 13.14
CA GLY A 280 -15.24 -8.44 14.01
C GLY A 280 -16.39 -7.59 13.44
N ILE A 281 -16.26 -6.27 13.57
CA ILE A 281 -17.23 -5.28 13.05
C ILE A 281 -17.29 -5.23 11.52
N CYS A 282 -16.39 -5.90 10.81
CA CYS A 282 -16.37 -5.88 9.35
C CYS A 282 -17.62 -6.53 8.74
N PRO A 283 -18.02 -6.08 7.53
CA PRO A 283 -19.13 -6.69 6.81
C PRO A 283 -18.89 -8.18 6.55
N PRO A 284 -19.94 -9.01 6.37
CA PRO A 284 -19.75 -10.41 6.00
C PRO A 284 -18.87 -10.58 4.75
N GLY A 285 -17.86 -11.45 4.82
CA GLY A 285 -16.86 -11.64 3.75
C GLY A 285 -15.67 -10.66 3.82
N TRP A 286 -15.57 -9.89 4.89
CA TRP A 286 -14.45 -9.01 5.20
C TRP A 286 -14.00 -9.23 6.65
N HIS A 287 -12.73 -9.03 6.94
CA HIS A 287 -12.15 -9.18 8.27
C HIS A 287 -11.29 -8.00 8.67
N LEU A 288 -11.01 -7.92 9.97
CA LEU A 288 -10.04 -6.96 10.50
C LEU A 288 -8.63 -7.36 10.06
N PRO A 289 -7.81 -6.41 9.56
CA PRO A 289 -6.49 -6.73 9.06
C PRO A 289 -5.59 -7.31 10.15
N ASN A 290 -4.83 -8.33 9.79
CA ASN A 290 -3.78 -8.88 10.64
C ASN A 290 -2.42 -8.17 10.40
N ASN A 291 -1.39 -8.54 11.16
CA ASN A 291 -0.06 -7.92 11.01
C ASN A 291 0.57 -8.13 9.63
N GLU A 292 0.42 -9.32 9.06
CA GLU A 292 1.02 -9.67 7.76
C GLU A 292 0.41 -8.81 6.64
N GLU A 293 -0.92 -8.64 6.66
CA GLU A 293 -1.65 -7.79 5.72
C GLU A 293 -1.29 -6.30 5.88
N LEU A 294 -1.13 -5.82 7.10
CA LEU A 294 -0.68 -4.43 7.35
C LEU A 294 0.76 -4.21 6.89
N ASP A 295 1.64 -5.18 7.10
CA ASP A 295 3.02 -5.14 6.64
C ASP A 295 3.05 -5.13 5.10
N ASP A 296 2.30 -6.00 4.44
CA ASP A 296 2.18 -6.06 2.98
C ASP A 296 1.58 -4.78 2.38
N LEU A 297 0.57 -4.19 3.04
CA LEU A 297 0.02 -2.89 2.65
C LEU A 297 1.09 -1.81 2.68
N SER A 298 1.90 -1.76 3.75
CA SER A 298 2.96 -0.76 3.93
C SER A 298 4.07 -0.86 2.87
N LEU A 299 4.38 -2.07 2.42
CA LEU A 299 5.39 -2.34 1.40
C LEU A 299 4.90 -1.98 0.00
N ASN A 300 3.62 -2.22 -0.30
CA ASN A 300 3.04 -1.96 -1.61
C ASN A 300 2.62 -0.49 -1.81
N TYR A 301 2.34 0.25 -0.73
CA TYR A 301 1.95 1.66 -0.79
C TYR A 301 3.14 2.62 -0.55
N ASN A 302 4.02 2.73 -1.57
CA ASN A 302 4.95 3.85 -1.82
C ASN A 302 5.67 4.54 -0.63
N ASN A 303 6.00 3.84 0.47
CA ASN A 303 6.68 4.39 1.65
C ASN A 303 6.07 5.69 2.25
N HIS A 304 4.87 6.11 1.83
CA HIS A 304 4.20 7.32 2.30
C HIS A 304 3.30 7.06 3.52
N PHE A 305 3.18 5.79 3.93
CA PHE A 305 2.52 5.42 5.17
C PHE A 305 3.12 6.16 6.39
N LEU A 306 4.40 6.54 6.34
CA LEU A 306 5.06 7.29 7.43
C LEU A 306 4.79 8.80 7.42
N ALA A 307 4.21 9.37 6.35
CA ALA A 307 3.97 10.80 6.21
C ALA A 307 2.50 11.20 6.44
N ASP A 308 1.54 10.36 6.05
CA ASP A 308 0.11 10.60 6.30
C ASP A 308 -0.42 9.89 7.57
N PHE A 309 0.32 8.90 8.11
CA PHE A 309 0.08 8.30 9.42
C PHE A 309 1.28 8.55 10.36
N PRO A 310 1.42 9.76 10.94
CA PRO A 310 2.50 10.01 11.89
C PRO A 310 2.21 9.26 13.19
N GLY A 311 2.88 8.13 13.41
CA GLY A 311 3.03 7.54 14.75
C GLY A 311 1.95 6.53 15.18
N MET A 312 1.63 5.56 14.32
CA MET A 312 0.81 4.40 14.70
C MET A 312 1.60 3.40 15.57
N PHE A 313 2.06 3.84 16.74
CA PHE A 313 2.43 2.95 17.85
C PHE A 313 1.36 3.10 18.92
N ILE A 314 0.36 2.23 18.90
CA ILE A 314 -0.50 2.02 20.06
C ILE A 314 0.24 1.00 20.93
N TYR A 315 0.82 1.47 22.05
CA TYR A 315 1.17 0.58 23.13
C TYR A 315 -0.14 0.04 23.72
N PHE A 316 -0.51 -1.19 23.34
CA PHE A 316 -1.44 -1.97 24.14
C PHE A 316 -0.75 -2.30 25.46
N TRP A 317 -1.33 -1.83 26.57
CA TRP A 317 -1.08 -2.39 27.89
C TRP A 317 -2.27 -3.24 28.33
N SER A 318 -2.86 -4.01 27.40
CA SER A 318 -3.68 -5.16 27.76
C SER A 318 -2.84 -6.42 27.52
N ALA A 319 -2.63 -7.20 28.57
CA ALA A 319 -1.87 -8.45 28.58
C ALA A 319 -2.59 -9.59 27.83
N VAL A 320 -3.18 -9.33 26.67
CA VAL A 320 -3.64 -10.37 25.76
C VAL A 320 -2.43 -10.74 24.88
N PRO A 321 -1.84 -11.93 25.02
CA PRO A 321 -0.80 -12.36 24.08
C PRO A 321 -1.48 -12.68 22.75
N THR A 322 -1.68 -11.68 21.90
CA THR A 322 -2.08 -11.90 20.52
C THR A 322 -0.89 -12.52 19.80
N GLN A 323 -0.92 -13.83 19.55
CA GLN A 323 0.00 -14.42 18.58
C GLN A 323 -0.43 -13.91 17.19
N GLY A 324 0.14 -12.79 16.76
CA GLY A 324 0.09 -12.36 15.36
C GLY A 324 -0.89 -11.22 15.00
N TYR A 325 -1.68 -10.67 15.93
CA TYR A 325 -2.49 -9.46 15.65
C TYR A 325 -1.77 -8.20 16.13
N GLY A 326 -1.69 -7.22 15.24
CA GLY A 326 -1.10 -5.91 15.53
C GLY A 326 -1.95 -5.09 16.47
N PRO A 327 -1.49 -3.90 16.85
CA PRO A 327 -2.35 -2.94 17.52
C PRO A 327 -3.54 -2.63 16.60
N ILE A 328 -4.67 -3.27 16.87
CA ILE A 328 -5.96 -2.90 16.31
C ILE A 328 -6.16 -1.43 16.70
N LEU A 329 -6.53 -0.62 15.71
CA LEU A 329 -6.76 0.82 15.81
C LEU A 329 -7.98 1.13 16.69
N ALA A 330 -7.91 0.76 17.97
CA ALA A 330 -8.80 1.21 19.01
C ALA A 330 -7.96 2.07 19.96
N LYS A 331 -8.18 3.38 19.91
CA LYS A 331 -7.49 4.29 20.81
C LYS A 331 -8.02 4.06 22.22
N TYR A 332 -7.12 3.71 23.12
CA TYR A 332 -7.37 3.78 24.55
C TYR A 332 -7.45 5.26 24.96
N PHE A 333 -8.56 5.67 25.58
CA PHE A 333 -8.65 6.97 26.25
C PHE A 333 -7.89 6.89 27.58
N SER A 334 -6.56 7.02 27.54
CA SER A 334 -5.80 7.28 28.76
C SER A 334 -6.05 8.73 29.19
N LEU A 335 -7.00 8.91 30.11
CA LEU A 335 -7.15 10.12 30.92
C LEU A 335 -5.90 10.29 31.78
N ASP A 336 -4.87 10.94 31.23
CA ASP A 336 -3.86 11.55 32.07
C ASP A 336 -4.07 13.06 32.09
N SER A 337 -4.14 13.59 33.31
CA SER A 337 -4.33 14.99 33.70
C SER A 337 -5.77 15.57 33.71
N GLY A 338 -6.50 15.28 34.78
CA GLY A 338 -7.18 16.31 35.60
C GLY A 338 -8.28 17.18 34.98
N ASP A 339 -8.70 16.96 33.75
CA ASP A 339 -9.73 17.76 33.09
C ASP A 339 -10.84 16.85 32.54
N ASN A 340 -12.00 16.85 33.21
CA ASN A 340 -13.22 16.14 32.82
C ASN A 340 -13.92 16.78 31.61
N SER A 341 -13.16 17.28 30.64
CA SER A 341 -13.70 17.89 29.43
C SER A 341 -13.66 16.89 28.27
N TYR A 342 -14.86 16.61 27.76
CA TYR A 342 -15.19 15.89 26.53
C TYR A 342 -14.10 15.94 25.46
N VAL A 343 -13.82 14.77 24.88
CA VAL A 343 -12.81 14.54 23.83
C VAL A 343 -12.99 15.55 22.70
N ASN A 344 -12.17 16.60 22.72
CA ASN A 344 -12.03 17.53 21.62
C ASN A 344 -10.84 17.04 20.78
N ILE A 345 -11.12 16.37 19.68
CA ILE A 345 -10.08 15.90 18.77
C ILE A 345 -9.58 17.15 18.04
N SER A 346 -8.42 17.67 18.47
CA SER A 346 -7.84 18.89 17.91
C SER A 346 -7.66 18.78 16.39
N GLU A 347 -7.70 19.91 15.68
CA GLU A 347 -7.58 19.94 14.21
C GLU A 347 -6.29 19.30 13.66
N THR A 348 -5.25 19.20 14.48
CA THR A 348 -3.98 18.52 14.20
C THR A 348 -4.07 16.98 14.16
N ASN A 349 -5.15 16.39 14.69
CA ASN A 349 -5.36 14.95 14.75
C ASN A 349 -6.45 14.45 13.77
N LYS A 350 -6.84 15.29 12.78
CA LYS A 350 -7.86 14.95 11.76
C LYS A 350 -7.52 13.67 10.97
N SER A 351 -6.24 13.37 10.77
CA SER A 351 -5.76 12.13 10.14
C SER A 351 -5.52 10.96 11.12
N LEU A 352 -5.64 11.21 12.43
CA LEU A 352 -5.33 10.28 13.52
C LEU A 352 -6.59 9.73 14.23
N ALA A 353 -7.78 10.08 13.75
CA ALA A 353 -9.01 9.42 14.16
C ALA A 353 -8.90 7.96 13.68
N ALA A 354 -8.79 7.03 14.62
CA ALA A 354 -8.58 5.62 14.36
C ALA A 354 -9.80 5.06 13.62
N ASN A 355 -9.68 4.91 12.31
CA ASN A 355 -10.78 4.51 11.44
C ASN A 355 -10.61 3.04 11.05
N VAL A 356 -11.62 2.22 11.31
CA VAL A 356 -11.61 0.80 10.99
C VAL A 356 -11.69 0.63 9.47
N ARG A 357 -10.77 -0.15 8.89
CA ARG A 357 -10.80 -0.58 7.49
C ARG A 357 -10.64 -2.08 7.44
N CYS A 358 -11.44 -2.73 6.61
CA CYS A 358 -11.48 -4.18 6.53
C CYS A 358 -10.77 -4.69 5.27
N VAL A 359 -10.31 -5.94 5.33
CA VAL A 359 -9.70 -6.69 4.23
C VAL A 359 -10.68 -7.76 3.79
N LYS A 360 -10.77 -8.02 2.49
CA LYS A 360 -11.67 -9.03 1.94
C LYS A 360 -11.12 -10.45 2.15
N ASP A 361 -11.99 -11.40 2.45
CA ASP A 361 -11.63 -12.81 2.69
C ASP A 361 -11.10 -13.58 1.47
#